data_AF-A0A432RVY1-F1
#
_entry.id   AF-A0A432RVY1-F1
#
_cell.length_a   1.000
_cell.length_b   1.000
_cell.length_c   1.000
_cell.angle_alpha   90.00
_cell.angle_beta   90.00
_cell.angle_gamma   90.00
#
_symmetry.space_group_name_H-M   'P 1'
#
loop_
_entity.id
_entity.type
_entity.pdbx_description
1 polymer ?
#
loop_
_entity_poly.entity_id
_entity_poly.type
_entity_poly.pdbx_seq_one_letter_code
_entity_poly.pdbx_strand_id
1 'polypeptide(L)'
;MLSKIRLIFWLIAILIIAYFVSINSEPRISITLFPNIKTQPLPLSLIIVGSLILGTILILIIAITDWIVFYIEKSKLKKKIKSLERDLNDLKNELERCSKDLEDCKNKDKSISEKPKINQNVNNQK
;
A
#
# COMPACT_ATOMS: atom_id res chain seq x y z
N MET A 1 17.24 0.18 24.83
CA MET A 1 16.78 -0.85 25.79
C MET A 1 15.99 -2.00 25.14
N LEU A 2 15.12 -1.73 24.17
CA LEU A 2 14.34 -2.75 23.44
C LEU A 2 15.18 -3.93 22.89
N SER A 3 16.39 -3.67 22.38
CA SER A 3 17.26 -4.73 21.84
C SER A 3 17.78 -5.69 22.91
N LYS A 4 18.02 -5.22 24.14
CA LYS A 4 18.47 -6.06 25.26
C LYS A 4 17.34 -6.95 25.77
N ILE A 5 16.12 -6.40 25.87
CA ILE A 5 14.91 -7.18 26.17
C ILE A 5 14.65 -8.20 25.05
N ARG A 6 14.83 -7.85 23.77
CA ARG A 6 14.67 -8.81 22.68
C ARG A 6 15.66 -9.98 22.79
N LEU A 7 16.91 -9.70 23.14
CA LEU A 7 17.92 -10.73 23.38
C LEU A 7 17.56 -11.65 24.56
N ILE A 8 17.07 -11.11 25.68
CA ILE A 8 16.69 -11.96 26.82
C ILE A 8 15.53 -12.89 26.46
N PHE A 9 14.53 -12.39 25.73
CA PHE A 9 13.43 -13.24 25.24
C PHE A 9 13.91 -14.31 24.27
N TRP A 10 14.85 -13.98 23.38
CA TRP A 10 15.40 -14.94 22.42
C TRP A 10 16.21 -16.04 23.14
N LEU A 11 16.97 -15.67 24.17
CA LEU A 11 17.71 -16.60 25.00
C LEU A 11 16.76 -17.56 25.75
N ILE A 12 15.69 -17.03 26.35
CA ILE A 12 14.68 -17.83 27.04
C ILE A 12 14.01 -18.81 26.05
N ALA A 13 13.62 -18.34 24.86
CA ALA A 13 13.01 -19.18 23.84
C ALA A 13 13.92 -20.34 23.42
N ILE A 14 15.22 -20.08 23.23
CA ILE A 14 16.20 -21.13 22.93
C ILE A 14 16.32 -22.12 24.07
N LEU A 15 16.37 -21.66 25.31
CA LEU A 15 16.46 -22.54 26.47
C LEU A 15 15.25 -23.47 26.54
N ILE A 16 14.04 -22.94 26.30
CA ILE A 16 12.81 -23.73 26.28
C ILE A 16 12.85 -24.79 25.17
N ILE A 17 13.29 -24.42 23.96
CA ILE A 17 13.41 -25.36 22.84
C ILE A 17 14.45 -26.44 23.16
N ALA A 18 15.61 -26.06 23.70
CA ALA A 18 16.67 -27.00 24.06
C ALA A 18 16.20 -27.98 25.16
N TYR A 19 15.51 -27.47 26.18
CA TYR A 19 14.89 -28.29 27.23
C TYR A 19 13.85 -29.25 26.65
N PHE A 20 12.97 -28.74 25.79
CA PHE A 20 11.96 -29.55 25.09
C PHE A 20 12.60 -30.67 24.25
N VAL A 21 13.67 -30.36 23.51
CA VAL A 21 14.41 -31.36 22.74
C VAL A 21 15.01 -32.40 23.67
N SER A 22 15.66 -31.97 24.75
CA SER A 22 16.32 -32.87 25.71
C SER A 22 15.34 -33.89 26.33
N ILE A 23 14.18 -33.44 26.81
CA ILE A 23 13.21 -34.35 27.46
C ILE A 23 12.49 -35.28 26.47
N ASN A 24 12.45 -34.92 25.19
CA ASN A 24 11.81 -35.71 24.13
C ASN A 24 12.83 -36.44 23.22
N SER A 25 14.09 -36.56 23.65
CA SER A 25 15.14 -37.25 22.89
C SER A 25 15.15 -38.77 23.10
N GLU A 26 14.66 -39.24 24.25
CA GLU A 26 14.59 -40.67 24.59
C GLU A 26 13.49 -41.45 23.86
N PRO A 27 12.23 -40.98 23.78
CA PRO A 27 11.21 -41.70 23.05
C PRO A 27 11.56 -41.72 21.56
N ARG A 28 11.92 -42.90 21.06
CA ARG A 28 12.17 -43.15 19.65
C ARG A 28 10.95 -43.81 19.03
N ILE A 29 10.43 -43.18 17.99
CA ILE A 29 9.23 -43.64 17.29
C ILE A 29 9.56 -43.94 15.83
N SER A 30 9.05 -45.06 15.34
CA SER A 30 9.05 -45.39 13.92
C SER A 30 7.72 -44.98 13.32
N ILE A 31 7.75 -44.05 12.39
CA ILE A 31 6.58 -43.63 11.62
C ILE A 31 6.42 -44.56 10.42
N THR A 32 5.21 -45.04 10.21
CA THR A 32 4.82 -45.74 8.99
C THR A 32 4.41 -44.68 7.96
N LEU A 33 5.27 -44.40 6.98
CA LEU A 33 4.98 -43.42 5.91
C LEU A 33 4.08 -44.02 4.83
N PHE A 34 4.24 -45.32 4.59
CA PHE A 34 3.47 -46.10 3.61
C PHE A 34 3.16 -47.48 4.17
N PRO A 35 2.15 -48.21 3.65
CA PRO A 35 1.70 -49.49 4.19
C PRO A 35 2.82 -50.51 4.47
N ASN A 36 3.90 -50.47 3.67
CA ASN A 36 5.06 -51.36 3.80
C ASN A 36 6.39 -50.64 4.10
N ILE A 37 6.40 -49.33 4.34
CA ILE A 37 7.63 -48.58 4.59
C ILE A 37 7.59 -47.95 5.97
N LYS A 38 8.38 -48.51 6.88
CA LYS A 38 8.65 -47.95 8.21
C LYS A 38 9.95 -47.17 8.18
N THR A 39 9.94 -46.02 8.83
CA THR A 39 11.13 -45.22 9.05
C THR A 39 12.01 -45.84 10.13
N GLN A 40 13.31 -45.55 10.05
CA GLN A 40 14.21 -45.80 11.17
C GLN A 40 13.70 -45.05 12.42
N PRO A 41 13.91 -45.60 13.62
CA PRO A 41 13.42 -45.01 14.86
C PRO A 41 14.07 -43.63 15.09
N LEU A 42 13.26 -42.58 14.93
CA LEU A 42 13.68 -41.19 15.10
C LEU A 42 13.24 -40.67 16.47
N PRO A 43 14.00 -39.75 17.09
CA PRO A 43 13.56 -39.08 18.31
C PRO A 43 12.27 -38.29 18.07
N LEU A 44 11.32 -38.37 19.00
CA LEU A 44 10.06 -37.64 18.94
C LEU A 44 10.28 -36.11 18.80
N SER A 45 11.28 -35.57 19.50
CA SER A 45 11.66 -34.16 19.42
C SER A 45 11.91 -33.68 17.99
N LEU A 46 12.59 -34.49 17.17
CA LEU A 46 12.93 -34.15 15.80
C LEU A 46 11.69 -34.04 14.92
N ILE A 47 10.73 -34.94 15.11
CA ILE A 47 9.46 -34.97 14.36
C ILE A 47 8.62 -33.74 14.70
N ILE A 48 8.53 -33.38 15.98
CA ILE A 48 7.77 -32.21 16.43
C ILE A 48 8.41 -30.92 15.92
N VAL A 49 9.72 -30.75 16.11
CA VAL A 49 10.44 -29.55 15.63
C VAL A 49 10.36 -29.45 14.11
N GLY A 50 10.53 -30.55 13.38
CA GLY A 50 10.38 -30.58 11.92
C GLY A 50 8.98 -30.16 11.48
N SER A 51 7.94 -30.62 12.17
CA SER A 51 6.54 -30.25 11.88
C SER A 51 6.26 -28.77 12.15
N LEU A 52 6.80 -28.22 13.24
CA LEU A 52 6.67 -26.79 13.57
C LEU A 52 7.36 -25.90 12.52
N ILE A 53 8.56 -26.28 12.10
CA ILE A 53 9.29 -25.58 11.03
C ILE A 53 8.48 -25.62 9.74
N LEU A 54 7.95 -26.79 9.38
CA LEU A 54 7.16 -26.96 8.16
C LEU A 54 5.88 -26.11 8.20
N GLY A 55 5.17 -26.10 9.33
CA GLY A 55 4.01 -25.23 9.54
C GLY A 55 4.37 -23.74 9.43
N THR A 56 5.51 -23.33 10.01
CA THR A 56 6.01 -21.95 9.92
C THR A 56 6.31 -21.55 8.48
N ILE A 57 6.95 -22.43 7.70
CA ILE A 57 7.22 -22.21 6.28
C ILE A 57 5.90 -22.04 5.52
N LEU A 58 4.89 -22.86 5.82
CA LEU A 58 3.60 -22.79 5.15
C LEU A 58 2.87 -21.47 5.42
N ILE A 59 2.86 -21.01 6.68
CA ILE A 59 2.33 -19.70 7.06
C ILE A 59 3.10 -18.57 6.37
N LEU A 60 4.43 -18.69 6.28
CA LEU A 60 5.27 -17.69 5.62
C LEU A 60 4.94 -17.57 4.12
N ILE A 61 4.70 -18.68 3.43
CA ILE A 61 4.29 -18.68 2.03
C ILE A 61 2.94 -17.96 1.84
N ILE A 62 1.97 -18.23 2.72
CA ILE A 62 0.67 -17.56 2.69
C ILE A 62 0.85 -16.05 2.94
N ALA A 63 1.61 -15.67 3.97
CA ALA A 63 1.85 -14.27 4.31
C ALA A 63 2.57 -13.50 3.19
N ILE A 64 3.51 -14.13 2.48
CA ILE A 64 4.17 -13.53 1.29
C ILE A 64 3.15 -13.30 0.18
N THR A 65 2.21 -14.23 -0.01
CA THR A 65 1.14 -14.12 -1.00
C THR A 65 0.20 -12.95 -0.69
N ASP A 66 -0.20 -12.79 0.58
CA ASP A 66 -1.01 -11.64 1.00
C ASP A 66 -0.25 -10.33 0.83
N TRP A 67 1.05 -10.33 1.18
CA TRP A 67 1.91 -9.16 1.04
C TRP A 67 2.04 -8.69 -0.41
N ILE A 68 2.17 -9.62 -1.38
CA ILE A 68 2.29 -9.24 -2.79
C ILE A 68 0.98 -8.63 -3.32
N VAL A 69 -0.18 -9.19 -2.96
CA VAL A 69 -1.49 -8.63 -3.33
C VAL A 69 -1.64 -7.23 -2.77
N PHE A 70 -1.34 -7.06 -1.48
CA PHE A 70 -1.38 -5.76 -0.82
C PHE A 70 -0.46 -4.73 -1.49
N TYR A 71 0.74 -5.14 -1.89
CA TYR A 71 1.68 -4.26 -2.59
C TYR A 71 1.14 -3.79 -3.96
N ILE A 72 0.50 -4.69 -4.71
CA ILE A 72 -0.13 -4.37 -5.99
C ILE A 72 -1.27 -3.37 -5.81
N GLU A 73 -2.14 -3.59 -4.82
CA GLU A 73 -3.25 -2.69 -4.51
C GLU A 73 -2.75 -1.30 -4.12
N LYS A 74 -1.74 -1.23 -3.23
CA LYS A 74 -1.09 0.03 -2.84
C LYS A 74 -0.55 0.78 -4.06
N SER A 75 0.06 0.06 -5.01
CA SER A 75 0.56 0.65 -6.26
C SER A 75 -0.59 1.19 -7.14
N LYS A 76 -1.70 0.45 -7.27
CA LYS A 76 -2.90 0.91 -7.99
C LYS A 76 -3.49 2.17 -7.35
N LEU A 77 -3.63 2.20 -6.04
CA LEU A 77 -4.13 3.38 -5.31
C LEU A 77 -3.22 4.59 -5.50
N LYS A 78 -1.90 4.41 -5.43
CA LYS A 78 -0.94 5.49 -5.68
C LYS A 78 -1.05 6.06 -7.10
N LYS A 79 -1.27 5.21 -8.11
CA LYS A 79 -1.52 5.66 -9.50
C LYS A 79 -2.80 6.47 -9.62
N LYS A 80 -3.88 6.04 -8.95
CA LYS A 80 -5.16 6.78 -8.92
C LYS A 80 -5.01 8.15 -8.26
N ILE A 81 -4.33 8.24 -7.12
CA ILE A 81 -4.06 9.53 -6.46
C ILE A 81 -3.32 10.47 -7.42
N LYS A 82 -2.27 9.98 -8.09
CA LYS A 82 -1.50 10.79 -9.04
C LYS A 82 -2.27 11.20 -10.30
N SER A 83 -3.29 10.44 -10.72
CA SER A 83 -4.17 10.88 -11.82
C SER A 83 -5.15 11.95 -11.34
N LEU A 84 -5.81 11.72 -10.20
CA LEU A 84 -6.74 12.71 -9.62
C LEU A 84 -6.05 14.04 -9.30
N GLU A 85 -4.81 14.02 -8.81
CA GLU A 85 -4.01 15.24 -8.60
C GLU A 85 -3.70 15.99 -9.89
N ARG A 86 -3.50 15.28 -11.01
CA ARG A 86 -3.30 15.90 -12.32
C ARG A 86 -4.60 16.53 -12.82
N ASP A 87 -5.70 15.78 -12.76
CA ASP A 87 -7.00 16.27 -13.20
C ASP A 87 -7.41 17.53 -12.40
N LEU A 88 -7.18 17.56 -11.08
CA LEU A 88 -7.42 18.75 -10.26
C LEU A 88 -6.58 19.96 -10.69
N ASN A 89 -5.31 19.75 -11.02
CA ASN A 89 -4.45 20.85 -11.49
C ASN A 89 -4.87 21.35 -12.87
N ASP A 90 -5.27 20.45 -13.76
CA ASP A 90 -5.74 20.81 -15.10
C ASP A 90 -7.05 21.62 -15.01
N LEU A 91 -8.03 21.16 -14.21
CA LEU A 91 -9.26 21.92 -13.96
C LEU A 91 -8.97 23.29 -13.32
N LYS A 92 -8.03 23.37 -12.38
CA LYS A 92 -7.64 24.64 -11.76
C LYS A 92 -7.05 25.61 -12.78
N ASN A 93 -6.22 25.12 -13.70
CA ASN A 93 -5.64 25.93 -14.78
C ASN A 93 -6.70 26.39 -15.77
N GLU A 94 -7.66 25.53 -16.13
CA GLU A 94 -8.79 25.89 -17.00
C GLU A 94 -9.70 26.95 -16.35
N LEU A 95 -9.99 26.81 -15.05
CA LEU A 95 -10.74 27.80 -14.29
C LEU A 95 -10.03 29.17 -14.29
N GLU A 96 -8.71 29.18 -14.10
CA GLU A 96 -7.92 30.42 -14.12
C GLU A 96 -7.95 31.08 -15.51
N ARG A 97 -7.83 30.30 -16.59
CA ARG A 97 -7.95 30.83 -17.97
C ARG A 97 -9.33 31.42 -18.23
N CYS A 98 -10.39 30.68 -17.92
CA CYS A 98 -11.77 31.13 -18.11
C CYS A 98 -12.07 32.39 -17.29
N SER A 99 -11.51 32.51 -16.07
CA SER A 99 -11.66 33.71 -15.25
C SER A 99 -11.00 34.95 -15.87
N LYS A 100 -9.82 34.80 -16.50
CA LYS A 100 -9.13 35.88 -17.23
C LYS A 100 -9.92 36.30 -18.48
N ASP A 101 -10.41 35.33 -19.25
CA ASP A 101 -11.23 35.61 -20.44
C ASP A 101 -12.52 36.39 -20.07
N LEU A 102 -13.10 36.10 -18.90
CA LEU A 102 -14.26 36.80 -18.35
C LEU A 102 -13.94 38.25 -17.94
N GLU A 103 -12.78 38.49 -17.31
CA GLU A 103 -12.32 39.84 -16.99
C GLU A 103 -12.04 40.65 -18.27
N ASP A 104 -11.39 40.06 -19.26
CA ASP A 104 -11.11 40.70 -20.54
C ASP A 104 -12.39 41.07 -21.30
N CYS A 105 -13.40 40.18 -21.30
CA CYS A 105 -14.71 40.47 -21.86
C CYS A 105 -15.41 41.64 -21.13
N LYS A 106 -15.40 41.64 -19.79
CA LYS A 106 -15.97 42.74 -18.99
C LYS A 106 -15.30 44.09 -19.26
N ASN A 107 -13.97 44.10 -19.42
CA ASN A 107 -13.22 45.31 -19.70
C ASN A 107 -13.53 45.86 -21.10
N LYS A 108 -13.72 44.98 -22.10
CA LYS A 108 -14.18 45.37 -23.43
C LYS A 108 -15.59 45.97 -23.41
N ASP A 109 -16.53 45.37 -22.70
CA ASP A 109 -17.91 45.90 -22.60
C ASP A 109 -17.95 47.29 -21.95
N LYS A 110 -17.16 47.54 -20.91
CA LYS A 110 -17.03 48.89 -20.30
C LYS A 110 -16.49 49.93 -21.28
N SER A 111 -15.50 49.57 -22.09
CA SER A 111 -14.93 50.48 -23.10
C SER A 111 -15.88 50.78 -24.27
N ILE A 112 -16.86 49.91 -24.54
CA ILE A 112 -17.90 50.12 -25.56
C ILE A 112 -19.01 51.03 -25.04
N SER A 113 -19.36 50.96 -23.75
CA SER A 113 -20.38 51.81 -23.12
C SER A 113 -19.95 53.29 -22.94
N GLU A 114 -18.67 53.62 -23.10
CA GLU A 114 -18.15 54.99 -22.95
C GLU A 114 -17.96 55.75 -24.27
N LYS A 115 -18.36 55.21 -25.44
CA LYS A 115 -18.29 55.97 -26.69
C LYS A 115 -19.27 57.16 -26.66
N PRO A 116 -18.80 58.41 -26.91
CA PRO A 116 -19.62 59.60 -26.77
C PRO A 116 -20.73 59.63 -27.82
N LYS A 117 -21.94 60.01 -27.37
CA LYS A 117 -23.07 60.36 -28.23
C LYS A 117 -22.63 61.43 -29.22
N ILE A 118 -22.37 61.05 -30.48
CA ILE A 118 -22.11 62.01 -31.55
C ILE A 118 -23.41 62.77 -31.83
N ASN A 119 -23.32 64.08 -31.62
CA ASN A 119 -24.33 65.11 -31.77
C ASN A 119 -25.29 64.89 -32.96
N GLN A 120 -26.58 64.77 -32.64
CA GLN A 120 -27.63 65.24 -33.52
C GLN A 120 -27.59 66.76 -33.55
N ASN A 121 -26.95 67.35 -34.56
CA ASN A 121 -27.26 68.73 -34.93
C ASN A 121 -26.95 68.95 -36.43
N VAL A 122 -27.82 68.41 -37.29
CA VAL A 122 -27.92 68.92 -38.67
C VAL A 122 -29.08 69.90 -38.67
N ASN A 123 -28.69 71.16 -38.65
CA ASN A 123 -29.52 72.34 -38.56
C ASN A 123 -30.35 72.52 -39.85
N ASN A 124 -31.63 72.81 -39.68
CA ASN A 124 -32.51 73.35 -40.70
C ASN A 124 -32.16 74.83 -40.96
N GLN A 125 -31.92 75.21 -42.20
CA GLN A 125 -32.01 76.57 -42.80
C GLN A 125 -31.73 76.37 -44.30
N LYS A 126 -32.69 76.38 -45.22
CA LYS A 126 -33.61 77.44 -45.67
C LYS A 126 -32.91 78.72 -46.08
#